data_AF-A0A2W6VIM1-F1
#
_entry.id   AF-A0A2W6VIM1-F1
#
_cell.length_a   1.000
_cell.length_b   1.000
_cell.length_c   1.000
_cell.angle_alpha   90.00
_cell.angle_beta   90.00
_cell.angle_gamma   90.00
#
_symmetry.space_group_name_H-M   'P 1'
#
loop_
_entity.id
_entity.type
_entity.pdbx_description
1 polymer ?
#
loop_
_entity_poly.entity_id
_entity_poly.type
_entity_poly.pdbx_seq_one_letter_code
_entity_poly.pdbx_strand_id
1 'polypeptide(L)'
;MYQTDVNGFGGSRFSAQDMLPKPSRAHDYFRISAEEFELYRNAERPIIYATFGRWSDHSGICFFAAGAPANSFLVDGVYEFAGLVDGILTGSGGTSRLFGSTAIVQMDANRRTVQVTLRLSGREAPFGEFLDSAPASLGEATAQLTYAGPQFSVSPLSGPDGATGTITGEIYGNLVSVGLVFELVYPNGDRIIGAVAADLDYEELK
;
A
#
# COMPACT_ATOMS: atom_id res chain seq x y z
N MET A 1 -11.70 7.85 -15.67
CA MET A 1 -10.95 6.66 -16.11
C MET A 1 -9.78 6.57 -15.16
N TYR A 2 -9.76 5.54 -14.32
CA TYR A 2 -8.65 5.33 -13.40
C TYR A 2 -7.65 4.40 -14.12
N GLN A 3 -6.37 4.78 -14.09
CA GLN A 3 -5.29 3.93 -14.58
C GLN A 3 -4.60 3.38 -13.34
N THR A 4 -4.81 2.11 -13.06
CA THR A 4 -4.02 1.41 -12.04
C THR A 4 -2.75 0.95 -12.70
N ASP A 5 -1.64 1.56 -12.31
CA ASP A 5 -0.33 1.02 -12.63
C ASP A 5 -0.01 -0.06 -11.60
N VAL A 6 -0.42 -1.30 -11.88
CA VAL A 6 -0.08 -2.43 -11.02
C VAL A 6 1.43 -2.63 -11.13
N ASN A 7 2.17 -2.19 -10.09
CA ASN A 7 3.61 -2.39 -9.94
C ASN A 7 4.51 -1.75 -11.03
N GLY A 8 4.05 -0.74 -11.78
CA GLY A 8 4.86 -0.08 -12.80
C GLY A 8 4.92 -0.80 -14.16
N PHE A 9 4.02 -1.76 -14.41
CA PHE A 9 4.03 -2.61 -15.61
C PHE A 9 2.83 -2.43 -16.56
N GLY A 10 1.99 -1.42 -16.33
CA GLY A 10 0.77 -1.22 -17.11
C GLY A 10 -0.34 -2.16 -16.66
N GLY A 11 -1.44 -1.58 -16.17
CA GLY A 11 -2.62 -2.32 -15.72
C GLY A 11 -3.88 -1.99 -16.50
N SER A 12 -4.92 -2.79 -16.23
CA SER A 12 -6.25 -2.64 -16.80
C SER A 12 -6.84 -1.26 -16.49
N ARG A 13 -7.55 -0.67 -17.47
CA ARG A 13 -8.31 0.56 -17.29
C ARG A 13 -9.75 0.19 -16.97
N PHE A 14 -10.33 0.82 -15.96
CA PHE A 14 -11.74 0.61 -15.59
C PHE A 14 -12.54 1.91 -15.62
N SER A 15 -13.84 1.73 -15.81
CA SER A 15 -14.86 2.78 -15.84
C SER A 15 -15.84 2.62 -14.69
N ALA A 16 -16.67 3.63 -14.46
CA ALA A 16 -17.73 3.55 -13.45
C ALA A 16 -18.79 2.47 -13.76
N GLN A 17 -18.87 2.00 -15.01
CA GLN A 17 -19.83 0.97 -15.44
C GLN A 17 -19.37 -0.44 -15.05
N ASP A 18 -18.07 -0.64 -14.80
CA ASP A 18 -17.49 -1.93 -14.40
C ASP A 18 -17.62 -2.17 -12.88
N MET A 19 -18.20 -1.21 -12.15
CA MET A 19 -18.36 -1.25 -10.70
C MET A 19 -19.49 -2.21 -10.32
N LEU A 20 -19.19 -3.12 -9.40
CA LEU A 20 -20.11 -4.10 -8.85
C LEU A 20 -20.47 -3.77 -7.39
N PRO A 21 -21.46 -4.46 -6.79
CA PRO A 21 -21.72 -4.35 -5.35
C PRO A 21 -20.46 -4.58 -4.53
N LYS A 22 -20.25 -3.73 -3.52
CA LYS A 22 -19.02 -3.69 -2.75
C LYS A 22 -18.94 -4.87 -1.77
N PRO A 23 -17.82 -5.62 -1.72
CA PRO A 23 -17.62 -6.67 -0.73
C PRO A 23 -17.36 -6.12 0.67
N SER A 24 -16.89 -4.87 0.78
CA SER A 24 -16.77 -4.14 2.04
C SER A 24 -17.04 -2.65 1.89
N ARG A 25 -17.29 -1.97 3.00
CA ARG A 25 -17.52 -0.51 3.03
C ARG A 25 -16.27 0.32 2.70
N ALA A 26 -15.07 -0.27 2.75
CA ALA A 26 -13.80 0.42 2.52
C ALA A 26 -13.41 0.59 1.05
N HIS A 27 -13.83 -0.35 0.19
CA HIS A 27 -13.35 -0.44 -1.20
C HIS A 27 -14.49 -0.33 -2.20
N ASP A 28 -14.20 0.33 -3.33
CA ASP A 28 -14.96 0.08 -4.55
C ASP A 28 -14.51 -1.24 -5.16
N TYR A 29 -15.43 -1.93 -5.83
CA TYR A 29 -15.17 -3.23 -6.42
C TYR A 29 -15.52 -3.24 -7.90
N PHE A 30 -14.61 -3.76 -8.70
CA PHE A 30 -14.73 -3.84 -10.15
C PHE A 30 -14.43 -5.26 -10.61
N ARG A 31 -15.10 -5.71 -11.68
CA ARG A 31 -14.77 -6.98 -12.34
C ARG A 31 -14.76 -6.80 -13.84
N ILE A 32 -13.67 -7.18 -14.49
CA ILE A 32 -13.52 -7.17 -15.95
C ILE A 32 -13.10 -8.57 -16.37
N SER A 33 -14.00 -9.28 -17.08
CA SER A 33 -13.82 -10.70 -17.39
C SER A 33 -13.55 -11.54 -16.12
N ALA A 34 -12.35 -12.12 -15.98
CA ALA A 34 -11.95 -12.91 -14.82
C ALA A 34 -11.18 -12.10 -13.76
N GLU A 35 -10.83 -10.84 -14.07
CA GLU A 35 -10.07 -9.97 -13.17
C GLU A 35 -11.00 -9.23 -12.21
N GLU A 36 -10.59 -9.16 -10.96
CA GLU A 36 -11.28 -8.49 -9.87
C GLU A 36 -10.38 -7.44 -9.25
N PHE A 37 -10.93 -6.26 -9.00
CA PHE A 37 -10.21 -5.14 -8.40
C PHE A 37 -10.96 -4.59 -7.19
N GLU A 38 -10.24 -4.39 -6.09
CA GLU A 38 -10.68 -3.55 -4.97
C GLU A 38 -9.86 -2.26 -4.99
N LEU A 39 -10.51 -1.10 -4.97
CA LEU A 39 -9.85 0.20 -4.94
C LEU A 39 -10.23 0.96 -3.67
N TYR A 40 -9.23 1.42 -2.92
CA TYR A 40 -9.49 2.23 -1.74
C TYR A 40 -10.09 3.58 -2.15
N ARG A 41 -11.15 3.98 -1.45
CA ARG A 41 -11.96 5.14 -1.85
C ARG A 41 -11.97 6.25 -0.82
N ASN A 42 -10.91 6.36 -0.02
CA ASN A 42 -10.76 7.41 1.00
C ASN A 42 -11.86 7.38 2.07
N ALA A 43 -12.44 6.20 2.36
CA ALA A 43 -13.58 6.06 3.25
C ALA A 43 -13.25 6.36 4.74
N GLU A 44 -12.00 6.16 5.15
CA GLU A 44 -11.56 6.36 6.55
C GLU A 44 -10.60 7.55 6.70
N ARG A 45 -9.71 7.77 5.72
CA ARG A 45 -8.79 8.89 5.68
C ARG A 45 -8.65 9.36 4.23
N PRO A 46 -8.78 10.67 3.95
CA PRO A 46 -8.54 11.18 2.61
C PRO A 46 -7.05 11.04 2.25
N ILE A 47 -6.76 10.21 1.25
CA ILE A 47 -5.48 10.13 0.53
C ILE A 47 -5.74 10.70 -0.87
N ILE A 48 -5.23 11.89 -1.14
CA ILE A 48 -5.71 12.77 -2.20
C ILE A 48 -5.05 12.43 -3.54
N TYR A 49 -3.75 12.12 -3.54
CA TYR A 49 -2.98 11.93 -4.79
C TYR A 49 -2.42 10.53 -4.99
N ALA A 50 -2.66 9.63 -4.03
CA ALA A 50 -2.38 8.21 -4.14
C ALA A 50 -3.59 7.37 -3.69
N THR A 51 -3.62 6.12 -4.13
CA THR A 51 -4.57 5.10 -3.72
C THR A 51 -3.84 3.76 -3.69
N PHE A 52 -4.43 2.78 -3.05
CA PHE A 52 -4.02 1.39 -3.18
C PHE A 52 -5.22 0.51 -3.51
N GLY A 53 -4.94 -0.75 -3.79
CA GLY A 53 -5.96 -1.72 -4.03
C GLY A 53 -5.43 -3.15 -4.11
N ARG A 54 -6.36 -4.05 -4.40
CA ARG A 54 -6.09 -5.46 -4.65
C ARG A 54 -6.51 -5.79 -6.08
N TRP A 55 -5.74 -6.64 -6.73
CA TRP A 55 -6.10 -7.31 -7.97
C TRP A 55 -6.12 -8.84 -7.76
N SER A 56 -6.99 -9.54 -8.46
CA SER A 56 -6.97 -11.00 -8.56
C SER A 56 -7.59 -11.48 -9.86
N ASP A 57 -7.10 -12.58 -10.39
CA ASP A 57 -7.65 -13.29 -11.54
C ASP A 57 -8.15 -14.71 -11.18
N HIS A 58 -8.39 -14.96 -9.89
CA HIS A 58 -8.67 -16.27 -9.29
C HIS A 58 -7.51 -17.28 -9.31
N SER A 59 -6.40 -16.97 -9.97
CA SER A 59 -5.16 -17.77 -9.92
C SER A 59 -4.12 -17.18 -8.97
N GLY A 60 -4.19 -15.87 -8.72
CA GLY A 60 -3.35 -15.16 -7.77
C GLY A 60 -4.02 -13.92 -7.19
N ILE A 61 -3.36 -13.34 -6.19
CA ILE A 61 -3.73 -12.06 -5.57
C ILE A 61 -2.50 -11.17 -5.61
N CYS A 62 -2.69 -9.91 -5.97
CA CYS A 62 -1.67 -8.88 -5.86
C CYS A 62 -2.24 -7.64 -5.17
N PHE A 63 -1.37 -6.89 -4.51
CA PHE A 63 -1.66 -5.56 -4.01
C PHE A 63 -0.88 -4.54 -4.83
N PHE A 64 -1.45 -3.36 -4.99
CA PHE A 64 -0.85 -2.28 -5.74
C PHE A 64 -1.05 -0.95 -5.04
N ALA A 65 -0.13 -0.02 -5.27
CA ALA A 65 -0.33 1.40 -5.03
C ALA A 65 -0.32 2.12 -6.38
N ALA A 66 -1.09 3.20 -6.50
CA ALA A 66 -1.18 3.99 -7.72
C ALA A 66 -1.43 5.46 -7.38
N GLY A 67 -1.01 6.37 -8.26
CA GLY A 67 -1.21 7.80 -8.08
C GLY A 67 -0.92 8.56 -9.37
N ALA A 68 -1.07 9.88 -9.33
CA ALA A 68 -0.67 10.71 -10.45
C ALA A 68 0.87 10.70 -10.57
N PRO A 69 1.46 10.41 -11.74
CA PRO A 69 2.91 10.29 -11.88
C PRO A 69 3.63 11.60 -11.53
N ALA A 70 4.78 11.50 -10.87
CA ALA A 70 5.66 12.64 -10.65
C ALA A 70 6.67 12.73 -11.80
N ASN A 71 6.61 13.80 -12.59
CA ASN A 71 7.45 13.95 -13.79
C ASN A 71 8.87 14.47 -13.45
N SER A 72 9.00 15.22 -12.35
CA SER A 72 10.25 15.63 -11.73
C SER A 72 9.93 16.37 -10.44
N PHE A 73 10.82 16.28 -9.45
CA PHE A 73 10.80 17.14 -8.28
C PHE A 73 12.26 17.49 -7.95
N LEU A 74 12.56 18.78 -7.98
CA LEU A 74 13.83 19.33 -7.50
C LEU A 74 13.54 19.92 -6.13
N VAL A 75 13.85 19.16 -5.09
CA VAL A 75 13.49 19.52 -3.72
C VAL A 75 14.64 19.13 -2.79
N ASP A 76 14.88 19.99 -1.81
CA ASP A 76 15.78 19.75 -0.71
C ASP A 76 14.95 19.76 0.56
N GLY A 77 15.29 18.91 1.53
CA GLY A 77 14.60 18.88 2.83
C GLY A 77 14.29 17.48 3.32
N VAL A 78 13.54 17.45 4.42
CA VAL A 78 13.00 16.23 5.01
C VAL A 78 11.48 16.32 4.94
N TYR A 79 10.84 15.26 4.45
CA TYR A 79 9.41 15.19 4.23
C TYR A 79 8.84 13.98 4.96
N GLU A 80 7.78 14.18 5.73
CA GLU A 80 7.06 13.10 6.39
C GLU A 80 5.72 12.87 5.69
N PHE A 81 5.44 11.61 5.38
CA PHE A 81 4.17 11.17 4.83
C PHE A 81 3.52 10.20 5.81
N ALA A 82 2.22 10.36 6.00
CA ALA A 82 1.42 9.49 6.85
C ALA A 82 0.32 8.82 6.02
N GLY A 83 0.21 7.51 6.16
CA GLY A 83 -0.61 6.71 5.26
C GLY A 83 -1.30 5.53 5.90
N LEU A 84 -2.05 4.84 5.05
CA LEU A 84 -2.72 3.59 5.36
C LEU A 84 -2.03 2.45 4.64
N VAL A 85 -2.10 1.29 5.28
CA VAL A 85 -1.60 0.03 4.76
C VAL A 85 -2.78 -0.91 4.57
N ASP A 86 -2.77 -1.63 3.46
CA ASP A 86 -3.64 -2.77 3.23
C ASP A 86 -2.84 -3.92 2.63
N GLY A 87 -3.37 -5.12 2.75
CA GLY A 87 -2.62 -6.33 2.46
C GLY A 87 -3.33 -7.55 2.99
N ILE A 88 -2.65 -8.68 2.88
CA ILE A 88 -3.11 -9.95 3.40
C ILE A 88 -1.98 -10.67 4.11
N LEU A 89 -2.26 -11.20 5.29
CA LEU A 89 -1.46 -12.22 5.95
C LEU A 89 -2.08 -13.57 5.59
N THR A 90 -1.28 -14.49 5.06
CA THR A 90 -1.67 -15.87 4.79
C THR A 90 -0.69 -16.82 5.46
N GLY A 91 -1.20 -17.79 6.21
CA GLY A 91 -0.34 -18.74 6.90
C GLY A 91 -1.07 -19.81 7.68
N SER A 92 -0.30 -20.48 8.55
CA SER A 92 -0.75 -21.55 9.44
C SER A 92 -1.90 -21.14 10.37
N GLY A 93 -1.95 -19.86 10.78
CA GLY A 93 -3.03 -19.28 11.60
C GLY A 93 -4.27 -18.84 10.82
N GLY A 94 -4.32 -19.07 9.51
CA GLY A 94 -5.41 -18.63 8.64
C GLY A 94 -5.04 -17.41 7.80
N THR A 95 -6.05 -16.63 7.44
CA THR A 95 -5.87 -15.47 6.55
C THR A 95 -6.50 -14.22 7.18
N SER A 96 -5.77 -13.12 7.20
CA SER A 96 -6.21 -11.84 7.77
C SER A 96 -6.01 -10.69 6.79
N ARG A 97 -6.92 -9.72 6.76
CA ARG A 97 -6.73 -8.45 6.02
C ARG A 97 -5.92 -7.48 6.86
N LEU A 98 -5.05 -6.71 6.23
CA LEU A 98 -4.22 -5.71 6.92
C LEU A 98 -4.85 -4.32 7.01
N PHE A 99 -6.03 -4.11 6.43
CA PHE A 99 -6.68 -2.81 6.36
C PHE A 99 -6.87 -2.16 7.74
N GLY A 100 -6.42 -0.90 7.86
CA GLY A 100 -6.37 -0.14 9.12
C GLY A 100 -4.99 -0.13 9.77
N SER A 101 -4.04 -0.88 9.21
CA SER A 101 -2.61 -0.71 9.47
C SER A 101 -2.13 0.67 8.98
N THR A 102 -1.07 1.20 9.58
CA THR A 102 -0.60 2.57 9.29
C THR A 102 0.85 2.59 8.82
N ALA A 103 1.19 3.56 7.98
CA ALA A 103 2.57 3.80 7.54
C ALA A 103 3.02 5.22 7.88
N ILE A 104 4.27 5.34 8.29
CA ILE A 104 5.03 6.60 8.31
C ILE A 104 6.19 6.45 7.34
N VAL A 105 6.36 7.43 6.46
CA VAL A 105 7.44 7.47 5.48
C VAL A 105 8.18 8.79 5.66
N GLN A 106 9.46 8.72 5.98
CA GLN A 106 10.33 9.89 6.14
C GLN A 106 11.34 9.92 5.01
N MET A 107 11.28 10.94 4.17
CA MET A 107 12.17 11.11 3.04
C MET A 107 13.17 12.22 3.31
N ASP A 108 14.47 11.92 3.20
CA ASP A 108 15.54 12.92 3.18
C ASP A 108 15.96 13.13 1.72
N ALA A 109 15.54 14.26 1.16
CA ALA A 109 15.77 14.55 -0.25
C ALA A 109 17.23 14.86 -0.58
N ASN A 110 17.96 15.39 0.41
CA ASN A 110 19.39 15.70 0.28
C ASN A 110 20.22 14.41 0.20
N ARG A 111 19.85 13.41 1.01
CA ARG A 111 20.54 12.11 1.05
C ARG A 111 20.00 11.09 0.06
N ARG A 112 18.85 11.38 -0.57
CA ARG A 112 18.10 10.46 -1.42
C ARG A 112 17.76 9.14 -0.73
N THR A 113 17.34 9.24 0.53
CA THR A 113 16.98 8.09 1.37
C THR A 113 15.55 8.21 1.87
N VAL A 114 14.89 7.07 2.05
CA VAL A 114 13.54 6.98 2.61
C VAL A 114 13.57 5.99 3.76
N GLN A 115 13.11 6.42 4.94
CA GLN A 115 12.84 5.53 6.07
C GLN A 115 11.36 5.22 6.08
N VAL A 116 11.00 3.94 6.18
CA VAL A 116 9.62 3.47 6.25
C VAL A 116 9.40 2.75 7.57
N THR A 117 8.28 3.05 8.22
CA THR A 117 7.77 2.32 9.38
C THR A 117 6.32 1.93 9.12
N LEU A 118 6.03 0.63 9.17
CA LEU A 118 4.70 0.05 9.02
C LEU A 118 4.25 -0.52 10.36
N ARG A 119 3.12 -0.04 10.89
CA ARG A 119 2.46 -0.65 12.05
C ARG A 119 1.35 -1.55 11.55
N LEU A 120 1.57 -2.85 11.67
CA LEU A 120 0.75 -3.88 11.06
C LEU A 120 -0.30 -4.40 12.05
N SER A 121 -1.51 -4.58 11.55
CA SER A 121 -2.64 -5.18 12.27
C SER A 121 -3.44 -6.06 11.33
N GLY A 122 -3.96 -7.16 11.84
CA GLY A 122 -4.78 -8.13 11.11
C GLY A 122 -6.24 -8.04 11.51
N ARG A 123 -7.13 -8.25 10.54
CA ARG A 123 -8.58 -8.36 10.70
C ARG A 123 -9.09 -9.66 10.10
N GLU A 124 -10.14 -10.22 10.69
CA GLU A 124 -10.82 -11.39 10.17
C GLU A 124 -11.62 -11.05 8.89
N ALA A 125 -12.19 -12.07 8.24
CA ALA A 125 -12.97 -11.95 7.01
C ALA A 125 -12.23 -11.21 5.88
N PRO A 126 -11.07 -11.73 5.42
CA PRO A 126 -10.14 -11.00 4.55
C PRO A 126 -10.70 -10.59 3.17
N PHE A 127 -11.81 -11.20 2.77
CA PHE A 127 -12.51 -10.96 1.51
C PHE A 127 -13.99 -10.54 1.71
N GLY A 128 -14.37 -10.21 2.95
CA GLY A 128 -15.71 -9.76 3.32
C GLY A 128 -15.68 -8.44 4.08
N GLU A 129 -16.63 -8.23 4.99
CA GLU A 129 -16.69 -7.01 5.81
C GLU A 129 -15.72 -7.10 7.00
N PHE A 130 -14.43 -6.92 6.72
CA PHE A 130 -13.36 -7.00 7.71
C PHE A 130 -13.41 -5.89 8.77
N LEU A 131 -14.07 -4.74 8.51
CA LEU A 131 -14.14 -3.64 9.47
C LEU A 131 -15.08 -3.91 10.65
N ASP A 132 -15.88 -4.98 10.57
CA ASP A 132 -16.70 -5.44 11.70
C ASP A 132 -15.88 -6.27 12.72
N SER A 133 -14.68 -6.69 12.34
CA SER A 133 -13.74 -7.38 13.25
C SER A 133 -12.78 -6.40 13.92
N ALA A 134 -12.42 -6.64 15.18
CA ALA A 134 -11.42 -5.83 15.88
C ALA A 134 -10.01 -6.09 15.30
N PRO A 135 -9.17 -5.05 15.12
CA PRO A 135 -7.82 -5.25 14.64
C PRO A 135 -6.94 -5.89 15.73
N ALA A 136 -6.20 -6.94 15.37
CA ALA A 136 -5.18 -7.55 16.20
C ALA A 136 -3.79 -7.04 15.77
N SER A 137 -2.96 -6.58 16.71
CA SER A 137 -1.61 -6.13 16.40
C SER A 137 -0.76 -7.29 15.87
N LEU A 138 -0.07 -7.05 14.76
CA LEU A 138 0.91 -7.98 14.17
C LEU A 138 2.34 -7.51 14.42
N GLY A 139 2.54 -6.26 14.88
CA GLY A 139 3.85 -5.68 15.17
C GLY A 139 4.27 -4.62 14.16
N GLU A 140 5.57 -4.31 14.13
CA GLU A 140 6.14 -3.24 13.31
C GLU A 140 7.14 -3.78 12.29
N ALA A 141 7.11 -3.23 11.07
CA ALA A 141 8.11 -3.49 10.04
C ALA A 141 8.80 -2.20 9.61
N THR A 142 10.11 -2.26 9.38
CA THR A 142 10.93 -1.09 9.04
C THR A 142 11.89 -1.36 7.89
N ALA A 143 12.13 -0.34 7.08
CA ALA A 143 13.06 -0.38 5.96
C ALA A 143 13.72 0.97 5.72
N GLN A 144 14.92 0.92 5.15
CA GLN A 144 15.60 2.09 4.57
C GLN A 144 15.78 1.85 3.08
N LEU A 145 15.25 2.77 2.27
CA LEU A 145 15.32 2.73 0.81
C LEU A 145 16.17 3.88 0.28
N THR A 146 16.64 3.71 -0.95
CA THR A 146 17.19 4.79 -1.78
C THR A 146 16.28 5.01 -2.98
N TYR A 147 16.39 6.17 -3.65
CA TYR A 147 15.56 6.46 -4.80
C TYR A 147 16.28 7.22 -5.92
N ALA A 148 15.80 7.04 -7.13
CA ALA A 148 16.28 7.70 -8.34
C ALA A 148 15.09 8.20 -9.17
N GLY A 149 14.99 9.53 -9.32
CA GLY A 149 13.75 10.12 -9.84
C GLY A 149 12.59 9.85 -8.87
N PRO A 150 11.39 9.50 -9.36
CA PRO A 150 10.26 9.17 -8.48
C PRO A 150 10.32 7.76 -7.91
N GLN A 151 11.17 6.87 -8.43
CA GLN A 151 11.14 5.44 -8.12
C GLN A 151 12.09 5.08 -6.97
N PHE A 152 11.59 4.24 -6.06
CA PHE A 152 12.37 3.68 -4.97
C PHE A 152 13.06 2.38 -5.41
N SER A 153 14.27 2.15 -4.90
CA SER A 153 14.96 0.89 -5.10
C SER A 153 14.34 -0.19 -4.21
N VAL A 154 14.25 -1.41 -4.73
CA VAL A 154 13.88 -2.58 -3.93
C VAL A 154 14.86 -2.72 -2.76
N SER A 155 14.34 -2.75 -1.54
CA SER A 155 15.15 -2.74 -0.32
C SER A 155 14.68 -3.81 0.66
N PRO A 156 15.57 -4.33 1.53
CA PRO A 156 15.18 -5.26 2.59
C PRO A 156 14.17 -4.63 3.55
N LEU A 157 13.17 -5.42 3.94
CA LEU A 157 12.19 -5.08 4.96
C LEU A 157 12.34 -6.02 6.15
N SER A 158 12.57 -5.45 7.33
CA SER A 158 12.62 -6.20 8.60
C SER A 158 11.28 -6.10 9.29
N GLY A 159 10.68 -7.24 9.62
CA GLY A 159 9.35 -7.32 10.19
C GLY A 159 9.33 -7.90 11.62
N PRO A 160 8.12 -8.01 12.20
CA PRO A 160 7.92 -8.58 13.52
C PRO A 160 8.28 -10.07 13.56
N ASP A 161 8.64 -10.57 14.74
CA ASP A 161 8.95 -11.99 15.01
C ASP A 161 9.98 -12.61 14.04
N GLY A 162 10.93 -11.80 13.60
CA GLY A 162 11.99 -12.23 12.68
C GLY A 162 11.55 -12.37 11.22
N ALA A 163 10.37 -11.87 10.85
CA ALA A 163 9.94 -11.81 9.47
C ALA A 163 10.90 -10.94 8.64
N THR A 164 11.17 -11.36 7.41
CA THR A 164 12.04 -10.62 6.48
C THR A 164 11.41 -10.60 5.10
N GLY A 165 11.70 -9.58 4.30
CA GLY A 165 11.25 -9.53 2.92
C GLY A 165 11.74 -8.29 2.21
N THR A 166 10.92 -7.75 1.33
CA THR A 166 11.30 -6.60 0.49
C THR A 166 10.20 -5.56 0.41
N ILE A 167 10.61 -4.33 0.11
CA ILE A 167 9.73 -3.19 -0.10
C ILE A 167 10.27 -2.34 -1.24
N THR A 168 9.35 -1.76 -2.02
CA THR A 168 9.65 -0.79 -3.07
C THR A 168 8.46 0.15 -3.26
N GLY A 169 8.57 1.14 -4.13
CA GLY A 169 7.50 2.09 -4.38
C GLY A 169 7.87 3.27 -5.25
N GLU A 170 7.01 4.28 -5.24
CA GLU A 170 7.14 5.48 -6.06
C GLU A 170 6.53 6.71 -5.38
N ILE A 171 7.02 7.88 -5.78
CA ILE A 171 6.48 9.20 -5.44
C ILE A 171 5.44 9.63 -6.47
N TYR A 172 4.31 10.14 -5.99
CA TYR A 172 3.21 10.65 -6.80
C TYR A 172 2.96 12.15 -6.55
N GLY A 173 2.30 12.78 -7.51
CA GLY A 173 1.77 14.14 -7.39
C GLY A 173 2.84 15.22 -7.19
N ASN A 174 4.07 15.02 -7.68
CA ASN A 174 5.22 15.89 -7.44
C ASN A 174 5.55 16.07 -5.94
N LEU A 175 5.77 14.94 -5.24
CA LEU A 175 6.11 14.90 -3.80
C LEU A 175 4.95 15.22 -2.87
N VAL A 176 3.72 14.88 -3.28
CA VAL A 176 2.55 15.04 -2.40
C VAL A 176 2.12 13.70 -1.80
N SER A 177 2.43 12.59 -2.49
CA SER A 177 2.12 11.26 -2.00
C SER A 177 3.21 10.27 -2.32
N VAL A 178 3.19 9.15 -1.60
CA VAL A 178 4.02 7.98 -1.85
C VAL A 178 3.14 6.74 -1.87
N GLY A 179 3.44 5.82 -2.79
CA GLY A 179 2.89 4.48 -2.79
C GLY A 179 3.99 3.46 -2.62
N LEU A 180 3.74 2.44 -1.80
CA LEU A 180 4.68 1.34 -1.57
C LEU A 180 3.98 0.00 -1.80
N VAL A 181 4.76 -1.02 -2.14
CA VAL A 181 4.36 -2.42 -2.10
C VAL A 181 5.42 -3.22 -1.37
N PHE A 182 5.01 -4.23 -0.62
CA PHE A 182 5.91 -5.02 0.21
C PHE A 182 5.50 -6.48 0.35
N GLU A 183 6.49 -7.30 0.68
CA GLU A 183 6.32 -8.68 1.14
C GLU A 183 7.13 -8.89 2.43
N LEU A 184 6.59 -9.67 3.36
CA LEU A 184 7.30 -10.25 4.50
C LEU A 184 7.04 -11.76 4.54
N VAL A 185 8.08 -12.52 4.88
CA VAL A 185 8.01 -13.96 5.12
C VAL A 185 8.50 -14.24 6.54
N TYR A 186 7.65 -14.85 7.34
CA TYR A 186 7.97 -15.29 8.70
C TYR A 186 8.82 -16.56 8.67
N PRO A 187 9.60 -16.86 9.73
CA PRO A 187 10.39 -18.09 9.82
C PRO A 187 9.57 -19.39 9.70
N ASN A 188 8.28 -19.36 10.04
CA ASN A 188 7.36 -20.48 9.91
C ASN A 188 6.76 -20.64 8.50
N GLY A 189 7.10 -19.74 7.56
CA GLY A 189 6.59 -19.75 6.19
C GLY A 189 5.32 -18.92 5.96
N ASP A 190 4.73 -18.35 7.01
CA ASP A 190 3.61 -17.41 6.87
C ASP A 190 4.07 -16.17 6.11
N ARG A 191 3.16 -15.54 5.35
CA ARG A 191 3.50 -14.43 4.45
C ARG A 191 2.55 -13.27 4.59
N ILE A 192 3.09 -12.06 4.52
CA ILE A 192 2.35 -10.83 4.32
C ILE A 192 2.71 -10.28 2.95
N ILE A 193 1.70 -9.92 2.16
CA ILE A 193 1.86 -9.06 0.99
C ILE A 193 0.93 -7.87 1.13
N GLY A 194 1.39 -6.67 0.75
CA GLY A 194 0.59 -5.48 0.94
C GLY A 194 1.04 -4.28 0.13
N ALA A 195 0.22 -3.24 0.21
CA ALA A 195 0.45 -1.95 -0.39
C ALA A 195 0.21 -0.83 0.63
N VAL A 196 0.82 0.32 0.36
CA VAL A 196 0.72 1.53 1.16
C VAL A 196 0.33 2.67 0.23
N ALA A 197 -0.55 3.54 0.69
CA ALA A 197 -0.65 4.89 0.16
C ALA A 197 -0.54 5.88 1.32
N ALA A 198 0.33 6.87 1.16
CA ALA A 198 0.55 7.91 2.16
C ALA A 198 0.64 9.28 1.48
N ASP A 199 0.10 10.29 2.16
CA ASP A 199 0.18 11.68 1.73
C ASP A 199 1.14 12.43 2.65
N LEU A 200 1.73 13.50 2.11
CA LEU A 200 2.55 14.43 2.87
C LEU A 200 1.74 14.98 4.04
N ASP A 201 2.30 14.90 5.24
CA ASP A 201 1.65 15.46 6.42
C ASP A 201 1.79 16.98 6.41
N TYR A 202 0.71 17.68 6.04
CA TYR A 202 0.69 19.14 5.87
C TYR A 202 0.69 19.93 7.19
N GLU A 203 0.63 19.27 8.35
CA GLU A 203 0.61 19.97 9.65
C GLU A 203 1.95 20.64 10.01
N GLU A 204 3.07 20.34 9.34
CA GLU A 204 4.40 20.91 9.64
C GLU A 204 4.90 22.04 8.71
N LEU A 205 4.12 22.47 7.70
CA LEU A 205 4.54 23.54 6.75
C LEU A 205 3.87 24.91 7.01
N LYS A 206 3.41 25.19 8.24
CA LYS A 206 2.85 26.50 8.63
C LYS A 206 3.78 27.29 9.53
#